data_AF-A0A2W6SXT1-F1
#
_entry.id   AF-A0A2W6SXT1-F1
#
_cell.length_a   1.000
_cell.length_b   1.000
_cell.length_c   1.000
_cell.angle_alpha   90.00
_cell.angle_beta   90.00
_cell.angle_gamma   90.00
#
_symmetry.space_group_name_H-M   'P 1'
#
loop_
_entity.id
_entity.type
_entity.pdbx_description
1 polymer ?
#
loop_
_entity_poly.entity_id
_entity_poly.type
_entity_poly.pdbx_seq_one_letter_code
_entity_poly.pdbx_strand_id
1 'polypeptide(L)'
;MSGEILFLAHRVPFPPDRGDKIRSHYLLRHLATLAPVHVGCFADDARDLGQLDALDAVAASRMVVLRDKALPVAGLEALARGLPVSLTAFRSNRLAQWVARTLAERPIGAVVVFSGQMGQFVPADYRGRLVVDLCDVDSAKFEAYAADAPRWRRWIEGREGRLLAQEEARLARRADATSLISEPEAALLRGRLADPGEARIAVIGNGIDTQAFDPARVVPHRDLAGAAAPQLVFTGQMDYPPNIAAVQRTVAAILPLIRQRHSGATFHIVGRAPSAAVRQLAGDGVVVWGEVPDVRPFLAGADLVLAPLMLARGVQNKVLEGMAMARPVVLTSGAATGISAQGGTAFAVADSDAALAGAANALLSDAAKAGAMGRSARAFVITRHGWDAMLAPMAGLLGMESADDAR
;
A
#
# COMPACT_ATOMS: atom_id res chain seq x y z
N MET A 1 -16.19 12.42 -20.74
CA MET A 1 -17.51 12.71 -20.12
C MET A 1 -17.30 13.74 -19.00
N SER A 2 -18.06 14.84 -18.98
CA SER A 2 -17.98 15.87 -17.93
C SER A 2 -19.06 15.62 -16.88
N GLY A 3 -18.73 14.89 -15.82
CA GLY A 3 -19.62 14.66 -14.68
C GLY A 3 -18.83 14.54 -13.38
N GLU A 4 -19.49 14.72 -12.24
CA GLU A 4 -18.90 14.62 -10.91
C GLU A 4 -18.67 13.15 -10.51
N ILE A 5 -17.85 12.93 -9.49
CA ILE A 5 -17.49 11.59 -9.00
C ILE A 5 -18.15 11.32 -7.65
N LEU A 6 -18.77 10.16 -7.48
CA LEU A 6 -19.16 9.65 -6.17
C LEU A 6 -18.14 8.60 -5.70
N PHE A 7 -17.39 8.91 -4.65
CA PHE A 7 -16.42 8.01 -4.03
C PHE A 7 -17.00 7.37 -2.76
N LEU A 8 -17.01 6.04 -2.71
CA LEU A 8 -17.54 5.26 -1.60
C LEU A 8 -16.42 4.45 -0.95
N ALA A 9 -16.05 4.77 0.29
CA ALA A 9 -14.95 4.11 1.00
C ALA A 9 -15.43 3.51 2.32
N HIS A 10 -14.91 2.35 2.68
CA HIS A 10 -15.30 1.68 3.94
C HIS A 10 -14.77 2.38 5.19
N ARG A 11 -13.89 3.37 5.04
CA ARG A 11 -13.35 4.15 6.15
C ARG A 11 -13.06 5.59 5.73
N VAL A 12 -13.04 6.52 6.67
CA VAL A 12 -12.50 7.88 6.48
C VAL A 12 -11.04 7.76 6.01
N PRO A 13 -10.66 8.33 4.84
CA PRO A 13 -9.30 8.18 4.30
C PRO A 13 -8.19 8.92 5.08
N PHE A 14 -8.54 9.67 6.13
CA PHE A 14 -7.62 10.54 6.87
C PHE A 14 -7.49 10.15 8.35
N PRO A 15 -6.32 10.39 8.98
CA PRO A 15 -5.03 10.56 8.31
C PRO A 15 -4.61 9.25 7.59
N PRO A 16 -3.67 9.30 6.62
CA PRO A 16 -3.17 8.12 5.93
C PRO A 16 -2.18 7.33 6.82
N ASP A 17 -2.67 6.75 7.92
CA ASP A 17 -1.87 6.08 8.96
C ASP A 17 -1.94 4.54 8.92
N ARG A 18 -2.74 3.99 8.00
CA ARG A 18 -2.97 2.55 7.79
C ARG A 18 -3.02 2.25 6.30
N GLY A 19 -2.60 1.06 5.88
CA GLY A 19 -2.51 0.68 4.45
C GLY A 19 -3.76 0.99 3.61
N ASP A 20 -4.96 0.65 4.10
CA ASP A 20 -6.24 0.95 3.43
C ASP A 20 -6.54 2.45 3.39
N LYS A 21 -6.27 3.18 4.48
CA LYS A 21 -6.40 4.65 4.51
C LYS A 21 -5.39 5.35 3.59
N ILE A 22 -4.15 4.89 3.55
CA ILE A 22 -3.10 5.42 2.67
C ILE A 22 -3.59 5.33 1.21
N ARG A 23 -4.02 4.15 0.76
CA ARG A 23 -4.48 3.99 -0.62
C ARG A 23 -5.73 4.82 -0.92
N SER A 24 -6.76 4.75 -0.07
CA SER A 24 -8.00 5.53 -0.29
C SER A 24 -7.76 7.04 -0.21
N HIS A 25 -6.77 7.49 0.57
CA HIS A 25 -6.35 8.90 0.64
C HIS A 25 -5.81 9.38 -0.70
N TYR A 26 -4.80 8.68 -1.25
CA TYR A 26 -4.20 9.07 -2.52
C TYR A 26 -5.16 8.89 -3.69
N LEU A 27 -5.98 7.83 -3.66
CA LEU A 27 -7.05 7.66 -4.63
C LEU A 27 -8.02 8.84 -4.60
N LEU A 28 -8.57 9.21 -3.43
CA LEU A 28 -9.47 10.35 -3.31
C LEU A 28 -8.83 11.66 -3.78
N ARG A 29 -7.58 11.93 -3.38
CA ARG A 29 -6.87 13.13 -3.83
C ARG A 29 -6.67 13.16 -5.34
N HIS A 30 -6.35 12.02 -5.96
CA HIS A 30 -6.23 11.91 -7.41
C HIS A 30 -7.58 12.08 -8.10
N LEU A 31 -8.66 11.48 -7.60
CA LEU A 31 -10.01 11.69 -8.14
C LEU A 31 -10.42 13.17 -8.09
N ALA A 32 -10.05 13.88 -7.02
CA ALA A 32 -10.32 15.29 -6.85
C ALA A 32 -9.55 16.21 -7.80
N THR A 33 -8.48 15.73 -8.46
CA THR A 33 -7.84 16.48 -9.55
C THR A 33 -8.57 16.32 -10.89
N LEU A 34 -9.41 15.29 -11.03
CA LEU A 34 -10.16 14.99 -12.26
C LEU A 34 -11.52 15.68 -12.30
N ALA A 35 -12.25 15.68 -11.17
CA ALA A 35 -13.58 16.30 -11.06
C ALA A 35 -13.97 16.51 -9.59
N PRO A 36 -15.02 17.31 -9.28
CA PRO A 36 -15.57 17.37 -7.94
C PRO A 36 -15.98 15.98 -7.42
N VAL A 37 -15.58 15.65 -6.18
CA VAL A 37 -15.81 14.33 -5.58
C VAL A 37 -16.76 14.43 -4.38
N HIS A 38 -17.85 13.67 -4.42
CA HIS A 38 -18.76 13.46 -3.30
C HIS A 38 -18.35 12.19 -2.56
N VAL A 39 -18.13 12.25 -1.25
CA VAL A 39 -17.56 11.13 -0.48
C VAL A 39 -18.55 10.52 0.50
N GLY A 40 -18.88 9.25 0.33
CA GLY A 40 -19.63 8.46 1.29
C GLY A 40 -18.73 7.46 2.01
N CYS A 41 -18.58 7.56 3.32
CA CYS A 41 -17.72 6.64 4.07
C CYS A 41 -18.17 6.38 5.51
N PHE A 42 -17.46 5.46 6.18
CA PHE A 42 -17.65 5.17 7.60
C PHE A 42 -16.50 5.70 8.45
N ALA A 43 -16.80 6.11 9.68
CA ALA A 43 -15.81 6.32 10.73
C ALA A 43 -15.84 5.12 11.67
N ASP A 44 -14.68 4.57 12.04
CA ASP A 44 -14.61 3.46 13.00
C ASP A 44 -14.57 3.93 14.45
N ASP A 45 -14.04 5.12 14.69
CA ASP A 45 -13.92 5.68 16.03
C ASP A 45 -13.97 7.21 16.03
N ALA A 46 -13.86 7.81 17.22
CA ALA A 46 -13.86 9.25 17.39
C ALA A 46 -12.65 9.96 16.76
N ARG A 47 -11.52 9.25 16.54
CA ARG A 47 -10.35 9.82 15.88
C ARG A 47 -10.64 10.03 14.40
N ASP A 48 -11.30 9.08 13.75
CA ASP A 48 -11.75 9.24 12.35
C ASP A 48 -12.70 10.46 12.21
N LEU A 49 -13.61 10.64 13.17
CA LEU A 49 -14.50 11.82 13.20
C LEU A 49 -13.75 13.14 13.47
N GLY A 50 -12.58 13.10 14.09
CA GLY A 50 -11.73 14.27 14.28
C GLY A 50 -10.96 14.71 13.02
N GLN A 51 -11.08 13.97 11.91
CA GLN A 51 -10.32 14.21 10.68
C GLN A 51 -11.18 14.75 9.54
N LEU A 52 -12.40 15.20 9.86
CA LEU A 52 -13.37 15.62 8.87
C LEU A 52 -12.97 16.91 8.15
N ASP A 53 -12.25 17.82 8.81
CA ASP A 53 -11.74 19.04 8.17
C ASP A 53 -10.78 18.72 7.01
N ALA A 54 -9.93 17.69 7.16
CA ALA A 54 -9.03 17.24 6.11
C ALA A 54 -9.80 16.59 4.93
N LEU A 55 -10.92 15.94 5.22
CA LEU A 55 -11.81 15.40 4.20
C LEU A 55 -12.58 16.52 3.48
N ASP A 56 -13.06 17.53 4.22
CA ASP A 56 -13.77 18.70 3.68
C ASP A 56 -12.88 19.57 2.79
N ALA A 57 -11.56 19.57 3.03
CA ALA A 57 -10.60 20.24 2.16
C ALA A 57 -10.45 19.59 0.77
N VAL A 58 -10.95 18.36 0.58
CA VAL A 58 -10.82 17.60 -0.68
C VAL A 58 -12.18 17.25 -1.31
N ALA A 59 -13.19 16.94 -0.49
CA ALA A 59 -14.51 16.52 -0.94
C ALA A 59 -15.43 17.72 -1.24
N ALA A 60 -16.15 17.66 -2.36
CA ALA A 60 -17.20 18.64 -2.70
C ALA A 60 -18.42 18.54 -1.78
N SER A 61 -18.75 17.31 -1.35
CA SER A 61 -19.64 17.06 -0.21
C SER A 61 -19.34 15.70 0.40
N ARG A 62 -19.79 15.44 1.63
CA ARG A 62 -19.54 14.16 2.31
C ARG A 62 -20.71 13.64 3.13
N MET A 63 -20.76 12.33 3.31
CA MET A 63 -21.53 11.63 4.33
C MET A 63 -20.64 10.67 5.09
N VAL A 64 -20.53 10.87 6.40
CA VAL A 64 -19.78 9.99 7.29
C VAL A 64 -20.73 9.36 8.30
N VAL A 65 -20.69 8.03 8.40
CA VAL A 65 -21.50 7.25 9.33
C VAL A 65 -20.57 6.58 10.34
N LEU A 66 -20.83 6.77 11.64
CA LEU A 66 -20.10 6.04 12.68
C LEU A 66 -20.49 4.56 12.63
N ARG A 67 -19.50 3.66 12.61
CA ARG A 67 -19.70 2.22 12.61
C ARG A 67 -19.84 1.70 14.04
N ASP A 68 -21.07 1.69 14.54
CA ASP A 68 -21.42 1.28 15.91
C ASP A 68 -22.06 -0.11 16.01
N LYS A 69 -22.43 -0.73 14.88
CA LYS A 69 -23.02 -2.08 14.86
C LYS A 69 -22.02 -3.13 15.38
N ALA A 70 -22.40 -3.80 16.47
CA ALA A 70 -21.63 -4.91 17.03
C ALA A 70 -21.51 -6.08 16.04
N LEU A 71 -20.32 -6.66 15.93
CA LEU A 71 -20.03 -7.75 14.97
C LEU A 71 -20.93 -8.99 15.16
N PRO A 72 -21.28 -9.44 16.38
CA PRO A 72 -22.21 -10.56 16.56
C PRO A 72 -23.61 -10.27 15.98
N VAL A 73 -24.08 -9.02 16.09
CA VAL A 73 -25.37 -8.60 15.53
C VAL A 73 -25.31 -8.61 14.00
N ALA A 74 -24.21 -8.09 13.42
CA ALA A 74 -23.97 -8.18 11.98
C ALA A 74 -23.90 -9.65 11.50
N GLY A 75 -23.28 -10.53 12.27
CA GLY A 75 -23.19 -11.97 11.99
C GLY A 75 -24.55 -12.66 11.97
N LEU A 76 -25.41 -12.38 12.96
CA LEU A 76 -26.78 -12.91 12.99
C LEU A 76 -27.61 -12.41 11.79
N GLU A 77 -27.51 -11.12 11.46
CA GLU A 77 -28.17 -10.55 10.27
C GLU A 77 -27.65 -11.20 8.97
N ALA A 78 -26.34 -11.45 8.88
CA ALA A 78 -25.70 -12.07 7.73
C ALA A 78 -26.19 -13.51 7.52
N LEU A 79 -26.29 -14.29 8.61
CA LEU A 79 -26.85 -15.64 8.58
C LEU A 79 -28.30 -15.64 8.13
N ALA A 80 -29.14 -14.78 8.72
CA ALA A 80 -30.56 -14.70 8.39
C ALA A 80 -30.83 -14.29 6.93
N ARG A 81 -29.96 -13.46 6.34
CA ARG A 81 -30.11 -12.94 4.98
C ARG A 81 -29.29 -13.68 3.92
N GLY A 82 -28.45 -14.64 4.31
CA GLY A 82 -27.55 -15.31 3.37
C GLY A 82 -26.48 -14.38 2.77
N LEU A 83 -26.05 -13.35 3.49
CA LEU A 83 -25.05 -12.37 3.04
C LEU A 83 -23.69 -12.59 3.72
N PRO A 84 -22.59 -12.04 3.15
CA PRO A 84 -21.34 -11.84 3.89
C PRO A 84 -21.55 -10.96 5.13
N VAL A 85 -20.81 -11.23 6.19
CA VAL A 85 -20.78 -10.41 7.42
C VAL A 85 -20.30 -9.00 7.12
N SER A 86 -19.37 -8.82 6.18
CA SER A 86 -18.93 -7.47 5.78
C SER A 86 -20.09 -6.61 5.26
N LEU A 87 -21.00 -7.16 4.45
CA LEU A 87 -22.14 -6.38 3.93
C LEU A 87 -23.07 -5.91 5.05
N THR A 88 -23.40 -6.79 6.00
CA THR A 88 -24.28 -6.43 7.11
C THR A 88 -23.59 -5.53 8.14
N ALA A 89 -22.29 -5.70 8.38
CA ALA A 89 -21.50 -4.85 9.26
C ALA A 89 -21.41 -3.41 8.74
N PHE A 90 -21.36 -3.23 7.42
CA PHE A 90 -21.32 -1.92 6.77
C PHE A 90 -22.68 -1.42 6.29
N ARG A 91 -23.80 -2.08 6.62
CA ARG A 91 -25.12 -1.64 6.16
C ARG A 91 -25.57 -0.35 6.84
N SER A 92 -25.97 0.66 6.06
CA SER A 92 -26.51 1.92 6.59
C SER A 92 -27.59 2.53 5.69
N ASN A 93 -28.81 2.65 6.21
CA ASN A 93 -29.91 3.33 5.50
C ASN A 93 -29.59 4.81 5.28
N ARG A 94 -28.91 5.46 6.24
CA ARG A 94 -28.50 6.86 6.14
C ARG A 94 -27.54 7.09 4.98
N LEU A 95 -26.55 6.21 4.82
CA LEU A 95 -25.60 6.30 3.70
C LEU A 95 -26.31 5.98 2.38
N ALA A 96 -27.15 4.93 2.32
CA ALA A 96 -27.90 4.58 1.12
C ALA A 96 -28.83 5.74 0.64
N GLN A 97 -29.55 6.39 1.56
CA GLN A 97 -30.40 7.54 1.25
C GLN A 97 -29.59 8.76 0.79
N TRP A 98 -28.42 8.98 1.36
CA TRP A 98 -27.54 10.06 0.91
C TRP A 98 -26.97 9.79 -0.49
N VAL A 99 -26.57 8.55 -0.77
CA VAL A 99 -26.11 8.13 -2.11
C VAL A 99 -27.23 8.32 -3.14
N ALA A 100 -28.44 7.82 -2.86
CA ALA A 100 -29.58 7.96 -3.75
C ALA A 100 -29.90 9.44 -4.06
N ARG A 101 -29.91 10.31 -3.04
CA ARG A 101 -30.11 11.76 -3.23
C ARG A 101 -28.98 12.39 -4.05
N THR A 102 -27.73 12.05 -3.74
CA THR A 102 -26.57 12.59 -4.47
C THR A 102 -26.64 12.22 -5.95
N LEU A 103 -26.98 10.97 -6.28
CA LEU A 103 -27.15 10.52 -7.66
C LEU A 103 -28.33 11.18 -8.39
N ALA A 104 -29.37 11.58 -7.66
CA ALA A 104 -30.55 12.25 -8.23
C ALA A 104 -30.35 13.77 -8.42
N GLU A 105 -29.58 14.41 -7.54
CA GLU A 105 -29.43 15.87 -7.49
C GLU A 105 -28.16 16.38 -8.16
N ARG A 106 -27.15 15.52 -8.34
CA ARG A 106 -25.84 15.87 -8.90
C ARG A 106 -25.60 15.17 -10.23
N PRO A 107 -24.86 15.78 -11.17
CA PRO A 107 -24.49 15.16 -12.44
C PRO A 107 -23.36 14.14 -12.24
N ILE A 108 -23.60 13.10 -11.44
CA ILE A 108 -22.61 12.04 -11.18
C ILE A 108 -22.39 11.22 -12.45
N GLY A 109 -21.23 11.39 -13.07
CA GLY A 109 -20.83 10.64 -14.26
C GLY A 109 -20.11 9.34 -13.93
N ALA A 110 -19.47 9.27 -12.76
CA ALA A 110 -18.74 8.09 -12.31
C ALA A 110 -18.92 7.81 -10.81
N VAL A 111 -18.99 6.53 -10.46
CA VAL A 111 -18.96 6.02 -9.09
C VAL A 111 -17.69 5.21 -8.92
N VAL A 112 -16.91 5.51 -7.87
CA VAL A 112 -15.73 4.76 -7.48
C VAL A 112 -15.99 4.11 -6.14
N VAL A 113 -15.98 2.78 -6.11
CA VAL A 113 -16.14 1.97 -4.90
C VAL A 113 -14.76 1.52 -4.43
N PHE A 114 -14.42 1.82 -3.18
CA PHE A 114 -13.22 1.34 -2.51
C PHE A 114 -13.61 0.31 -1.44
N SER A 115 -13.14 -0.92 -1.64
CA SER A 115 -13.50 -2.14 -0.91
C SER A 115 -14.90 -2.69 -1.24
N GLY A 116 -15.00 -4.00 -1.42
CA GLY A 116 -16.18 -4.66 -2.01
C GLY A 116 -17.49 -4.38 -1.28
N GLN A 117 -17.48 -4.31 0.05
CA GLN A 117 -18.69 -4.06 0.84
C GLN A 117 -19.35 -2.71 0.56
N MET A 118 -18.60 -1.73 0.04
CA MET A 118 -19.16 -0.44 -0.32
C MET A 118 -19.98 -0.49 -1.61
N GLY A 119 -19.79 -1.54 -2.43
CA GLY A 119 -20.55 -1.76 -3.66
C GLY A 119 -22.05 -1.98 -3.43
N GLN A 120 -22.47 -2.31 -2.20
CA GLN A 120 -23.88 -2.43 -1.82
C GLN A 120 -24.66 -1.11 -1.90
N PHE A 121 -23.95 0.03 -1.86
CA PHE A 121 -24.58 1.36 -1.89
C PHE A 121 -24.85 1.88 -3.29
N VAL A 122 -24.31 1.22 -4.33
CA VAL A 122 -24.53 1.63 -5.72
C VAL A 122 -25.89 1.10 -6.21
N PRO A 123 -26.88 1.95 -6.53
CA PRO A 123 -28.23 1.52 -6.96
C PRO A 123 -28.20 0.68 -8.24
N ALA A 124 -29.00 -0.38 -8.30
CA ALA A 124 -28.96 -1.36 -9.41
C ALA A 124 -29.25 -0.75 -10.80
N ASP A 125 -29.97 0.35 -10.84
CA ASP A 125 -30.35 1.13 -12.02
C ASP A 125 -29.35 2.23 -12.41
N TYR A 126 -28.27 2.43 -11.64
CA TYR A 126 -27.21 3.37 -12.00
C TYR A 126 -26.59 3.01 -13.36
N ARG A 127 -26.55 3.98 -14.28
CA ARG A 127 -26.08 3.81 -15.67
C ARG A 127 -24.79 4.55 -15.99
N GLY A 128 -24.26 5.35 -15.07
CA GLY A 128 -22.97 6.00 -15.25
C GLY A 128 -21.81 5.01 -15.10
N ARG A 129 -20.58 5.52 -15.22
CA ARG A 129 -19.39 4.68 -15.09
C ARG A 129 -19.25 4.16 -13.66
N LEU A 130 -18.99 2.87 -13.48
CA LEU A 130 -18.71 2.24 -12.19
C LEU A 130 -17.31 1.61 -12.19
N VAL A 131 -16.44 2.11 -11.33
CA VAL A 131 -15.11 1.53 -11.08
C VAL A 131 -15.08 0.98 -9.66
N VAL A 132 -14.60 -0.25 -9.50
CA VAL A 132 -14.50 -0.92 -8.19
C VAL A 132 -13.03 -1.22 -7.90
N ASP A 133 -12.47 -0.61 -6.87
CA ASP A 133 -11.18 -0.99 -6.32
C ASP A 133 -11.41 -1.98 -5.16
N LEU A 134 -11.18 -3.26 -5.42
CA LEU A 134 -11.30 -4.30 -4.39
C LEU A 134 -10.06 -4.36 -3.49
N CYS A 135 -8.94 -3.73 -3.89
CA CYS A 135 -7.62 -3.88 -3.31
C CYS A 135 -7.10 -5.33 -3.39
N ASP A 136 -7.68 -6.23 -2.59
CA ASP A 136 -7.37 -7.64 -2.52
C ASP A 136 -8.62 -8.49 -2.80
N VAL A 137 -8.43 -9.77 -3.08
CA VAL A 137 -9.50 -10.76 -3.09
C VAL A 137 -9.75 -11.24 -1.66
N ASP A 138 -10.64 -10.56 -0.94
CA ASP A 138 -10.91 -10.81 0.47
C ASP A 138 -11.43 -12.24 0.72
N SER A 139 -12.20 -12.81 -0.21
CA SER A 139 -12.66 -14.19 -0.12
C SER A 139 -11.53 -15.22 0.08
N ALA A 140 -10.37 -14.98 -0.52
CA ALA A 140 -9.19 -15.83 -0.39
C ALA A 140 -8.61 -15.84 1.04
N LYS A 141 -8.70 -14.71 1.74
CA LYS A 141 -8.26 -14.60 3.14
C LYS A 141 -9.12 -15.49 4.04
N PHE A 142 -10.42 -15.49 3.84
CA PHE A 142 -11.36 -16.32 4.60
C PHE A 142 -11.21 -17.81 4.30
N GLU A 143 -10.92 -18.18 3.05
CA GLU A 143 -10.59 -19.57 2.69
C GLU A 143 -9.32 -20.06 3.39
N ALA A 144 -8.28 -19.23 3.45
CA ALA A 144 -7.05 -19.54 4.19
C ALA A 144 -7.34 -19.71 5.70
N TYR A 145 -8.15 -18.82 6.30
CA TYR A 145 -8.58 -18.99 7.70
C TYR A 145 -9.38 -20.27 7.93
N ALA A 146 -10.20 -20.68 6.95
CA ALA A 146 -10.97 -21.92 7.05
C ALA A 146 -10.08 -23.18 7.05
N ALA A 147 -8.98 -23.17 6.29
CA ALA A 147 -8.05 -24.31 6.18
C ALA A 147 -7.44 -24.66 7.54
N ASP A 148 -6.98 -23.65 8.28
CA ASP A 148 -6.28 -23.80 9.56
C ASP A 148 -7.22 -23.84 10.79
N ALA A 149 -8.53 -23.69 10.59
CA ALA A 149 -9.51 -23.59 11.66
C ALA A 149 -10.08 -24.94 12.14
N PRO A 150 -10.50 -25.02 13.43
CA PRO A 150 -11.30 -26.15 13.93
C PRO A 150 -12.66 -26.23 13.21
N ARG A 151 -13.27 -27.43 13.21
CA ARG A 151 -14.43 -27.77 12.34
C ARG A 151 -15.57 -26.74 12.29
N TRP A 152 -16.00 -26.22 13.44
CA TRP A 152 -17.09 -25.24 13.50
C TRP A 152 -16.69 -23.89 12.88
N ARG A 153 -15.47 -23.43 13.14
CA ARG A 153 -14.94 -22.18 12.61
C ARG A 153 -14.65 -22.32 11.11
N ARG A 154 -14.11 -23.47 10.66
CA ARG A 154 -13.95 -23.78 9.24
C ARG A 154 -15.25 -23.63 8.45
N TRP A 155 -16.38 -24.06 9.01
CA TRP A 155 -17.68 -23.88 8.35
C TRP A 155 -18.06 -22.39 8.23
N ILE A 156 -17.84 -21.59 9.29
CA ILE A 156 -18.13 -20.15 9.29
C ILE A 156 -17.25 -19.42 8.26
N GLU A 157 -15.94 -19.61 8.35
CA GLU A 157 -14.96 -18.94 7.46
C GLU A 157 -15.15 -19.40 6.01
N GLY A 158 -15.45 -20.69 5.78
CA GLY A 158 -15.73 -21.22 4.44
C GLY A 158 -17.06 -20.74 3.85
N ARG A 159 -18.08 -20.48 4.69
CA ARG A 159 -19.31 -19.79 4.25
C ARG A 159 -18.99 -18.35 3.85
N GLU A 160 -18.25 -17.62 4.69
CA GLU A 160 -17.90 -16.23 4.44
C GLU A 160 -17.08 -16.08 3.16
N GLY A 161 -16.04 -16.90 2.97
CA GLY A 161 -15.23 -16.91 1.75
C GLY A 161 -16.07 -17.15 0.49
N ARG A 162 -17.02 -18.10 0.53
CA ARG A 162 -17.91 -18.37 -0.62
C ARG A 162 -18.82 -17.19 -0.95
N LEU A 163 -19.42 -16.56 0.06
CA LEU A 163 -20.33 -15.43 -0.16
C LEU A 163 -19.58 -14.18 -0.61
N LEU A 164 -18.38 -13.95 -0.07
CA LEU A 164 -17.50 -12.88 -0.55
C LEU A 164 -17.08 -13.11 -1.99
N ALA A 165 -16.71 -14.34 -2.37
CA ALA A 165 -16.36 -14.66 -3.76
C ALA A 165 -17.53 -14.39 -4.73
N GLN A 166 -18.76 -14.70 -4.30
CA GLN A 166 -19.97 -14.38 -5.07
C GLN A 166 -20.19 -12.87 -5.20
N GLU A 167 -19.96 -12.11 -4.14
CA GLU A 167 -20.10 -10.65 -4.14
C GLU A 167 -19.01 -9.97 -4.97
N GLU A 168 -17.75 -10.39 -4.84
CA GLU A 168 -16.63 -9.93 -5.66
C GLU A 168 -16.89 -10.19 -7.14
N ALA A 169 -17.34 -11.40 -7.51
CA ALA A 169 -17.71 -11.73 -8.88
C ALA A 169 -18.91 -10.90 -9.38
N ARG A 170 -19.90 -10.65 -8.53
CA ARG A 170 -21.05 -9.79 -8.85
C ARG A 170 -20.61 -8.35 -9.13
N LEU A 171 -19.72 -7.80 -8.31
CA LEU A 171 -19.17 -6.46 -8.48
C LEU A 171 -18.31 -6.37 -9.74
N ALA A 172 -17.43 -7.35 -9.95
CA ALA A 172 -16.56 -7.40 -11.12
C ALA A 172 -17.34 -7.41 -12.44
N ARG A 173 -18.43 -8.20 -12.53
CA ARG A 173 -19.32 -8.22 -13.71
C ARG A 173 -20.11 -6.93 -13.91
N ARG A 174 -20.44 -6.25 -12.81
CA ARG A 174 -21.27 -5.04 -12.85
C ARG A 174 -20.45 -3.79 -13.16
N ALA A 175 -19.20 -3.76 -12.73
CA ALA A 175 -18.31 -2.63 -12.92
C ALA A 175 -17.82 -2.53 -14.36
N ASP A 176 -17.66 -1.32 -14.86
CA ASP A 176 -16.97 -1.07 -16.11
C ASP A 176 -15.47 -1.39 -16.01
N ALA A 177 -14.92 -1.30 -14.80
CA ALA A 177 -13.58 -1.75 -14.48
C ALA A 177 -13.46 -2.14 -13.01
N THR A 178 -12.66 -3.17 -12.72
CA THR A 178 -12.27 -3.54 -11.37
C THR A 178 -10.75 -3.48 -11.24
N SER A 179 -10.23 -2.81 -10.20
CA SER A 179 -8.80 -2.75 -9.93
C SER A 179 -8.39 -3.57 -8.72
N LEU A 180 -7.30 -4.32 -8.84
CA LEU A 180 -6.62 -4.98 -7.73
C LEU A 180 -5.20 -4.41 -7.54
N ILE A 181 -4.63 -4.64 -6.37
CA ILE A 181 -3.31 -4.12 -5.99
C ILE A 181 -2.14 -4.81 -6.70
N SER A 182 -2.34 -6.02 -7.23
CA SER A 182 -1.26 -6.78 -7.84
C SER A 182 -1.75 -7.79 -8.88
N GLU A 183 -0.85 -8.23 -9.76
CA GLU A 183 -1.16 -9.25 -10.77
C GLU A 183 -1.59 -10.59 -10.15
N PRO A 184 -0.98 -11.10 -9.05
CA PRO A 184 -1.49 -12.29 -8.36
C PRO A 184 -2.96 -12.15 -7.91
N GLU A 185 -3.35 -11.01 -7.36
CA GLU A 185 -4.75 -10.75 -6.95
C GLU A 185 -5.68 -10.66 -8.16
N ALA A 186 -5.24 -10.00 -9.24
CA ALA A 186 -6.00 -9.92 -10.48
C ALA A 186 -6.19 -11.30 -11.13
N ALA A 187 -5.13 -12.12 -11.19
CA ALA A 187 -5.20 -13.48 -11.69
C ALA A 187 -6.11 -14.36 -10.84
N LEU A 188 -6.07 -14.19 -9.51
CA LEU A 188 -6.97 -14.89 -8.59
C LEU A 188 -8.43 -14.52 -8.83
N LEU A 189 -8.75 -13.24 -8.98
CA LEU A 189 -10.12 -12.82 -9.30
C LEU A 189 -10.56 -13.36 -10.66
N ARG A 190 -9.73 -13.26 -11.71
CA ARG A 190 -10.03 -13.81 -13.05
C ARG A 190 -10.34 -15.31 -12.97
N GLY A 191 -9.58 -16.07 -12.18
CA GLY A 191 -9.79 -17.51 -11.99
C GLY A 191 -11.06 -17.87 -11.21
N ARG A 192 -11.67 -16.91 -10.50
CA ARG A 192 -12.94 -17.09 -9.79
C ARG A 192 -14.16 -16.72 -10.62
N LEU A 193 -13.98 -16.05 -11.76
CA LEU A 193 -15.06 -15.70 -12.69
C LEU A 193 -15.44 -16.92 -13.55
N ALA A 194 -16.70 -16.96 -13.99
CA ALA A 194 -17.18 -18.02 -14.88
C ALA A 194 -16.53 -17.91 -16.28
N ASP A 195 -16.42 -16.68 -16.79
CA ASP A 195 -15.61 -16.32 -17.95
C ASP A 195 -14.72 -15.10 -17.61
N PRO A 196 -13.37 -15.21 -17.72
CA PRO A 196 -12.46 -14.09 -17.47
C PRO A 196 -12.71 -12.85 -18.34
N GLY A 197 -13.36 -13.01 -19.50
CA GLY A 197 -13.73 -11.91 -20.40
C GLY A 197 -14.92 -11.07 -19.92
N GLU A 198 -15.66 -11.53 -18.90
CA GLU A 198 -16.85 -10.84 -18.37
C GLU A 198 -16.52 -9.56 -17.59
N ALA A 199 -15.27 -9.37 -17.15
CA ALA A 199 -14.88 -8.24 -16.32
C ALA A 199 -13.56 -7.62 -16.79
N ARG A 200 -13.54 -6.29 -16.92
CA ARG A 200 -12.30 -5.55 -17.18
C ARG A 200 -11.50 -5.42 -15.87
N ILE A 201 -10.50 -6.27 -15.70
CA ILE A 201 -9.64 -6.28 -14.51
C ILE A 201 -8.31 -5.58 -14.79
N ALA A 202 -8.05 -4.52 -14.03
CA ALA A 202 -6.82 -3.73 -14.05
C ALA A 202 -5.97 -3.97 -12.78
N VAL A 203 -4.65 -3.78 -12.89
CA VAL A 203 -3.74 -3.79 -11.74
C VAL A 203 -3.29 -2.37 -11.46
N ILE A 204 -3.61 -1.87 -10.27
CA ILE A 204 -3.21 -0.55 -9.78
C ILE A 204 -2.55 -0.77 -8.43
N GLY A 205 -1.22 -0.83 -8.41
CA GLY A 205 -0.43 -1.04 -7.20
C GLY A 205 -0.52 0.13 -6.21
N ASN A 206 0.11 -0.07 -5.04
CA ASN A 206 0.35 1.05 -4.13
C ASN A 206 1.49 1.92 -4.64
N GLY A 207 1.37 3.22 -4.43
CA GLY A 207 2.41 4.19 -4.73
C GLY A 207 3.25 4.61 -3.51
N ILE A 208 4.32 5.33 -3.80
CA ILE A 208 5.09 6.11 -2.83
C ILE A 208 4.73 7.59 -2.95
N ASP A 209 4.58 8.27 -1.82
CA ASP A 209 4.50 9.72 -1.80
C ASP A 209 5.90 10.31 -2.05
N THR A 210 6.18 10.62 -3.31
CA THR A 210 7.48 11.12 -3.76
C THR A 210 7.74 12.57 -3.35
N GLN A 211 6.71 13.29 -2.90
CA GLN A 211 6.82 14.61 -2.30
C GLN A 211 7.19 14.52 -0.82
N ALA A 212 6.61 13.56 -0.09
CA ALA A 212 6.98 13.29 1.30
C ALA A 212 8.35 12.63 1.39
N PHE A 213 8.66 11.69 0.51
CA PHE A 213 9.98 11.05 0.35
C PHE A 213 10.83 11.80 -0.67
N ASP A 214 11.11 13.07 -0.38
CA ASP A 214 12.00 13.91 -1.17
C ASP A 214 13.25 14.28 -0.35
N PRO A 215 14.46 13.85 -0.76
CA PRO A 215 15.68 14.19 -0.04
C PRO A 215 15.95 15.71 0.02
N ALA A 216 15.38 16.52 -0.89
CA ALA A 216 15.51 17.98 -0.84
C ALA A 216 14.60 18.64 0.21
N ARG A 217 13.60 17.93 0.73
CA ARG A 217 12.62 18.45 1.70
C ARG A 217 12.77 17.86 3.10
N VAL A 218 13.73 16.95 3.27
CA VAL A 218 13.94 16.20 4.52
C VAL A 218 15.31 16.54 5.06
N VAL A 219 15.34 17.00 6.31
CA VAL A 219 16.61 17.19 7.04
C VAL A 219 17.12 15.80 7.47
N PRO A 220 18.36 15.42 7.07
CA PRO A 220 18.96 14.16 7.50
C PRO A 220 19.08 14.02 9.02
N HIS A 221 18.96 12.79 9.53
CA HIS A 221 19.12 12.52 10.95
C HIS A 221 20.56 12.85 11.39
N ARG A 222 20.71 13.65 12.44
CA ARG A 222 22.01 14.20 12.89
C ARG A 222 23.07 13.14 13.21
N ASP A 223 22.65 11.96 13.70
CA ASP A 223 23.58 10.90 14.08
C ASP A 223 24.11 10.10 12.87
N LEU A 224 23.49 10.27 11.70
CA LEU A 224 23.93 9.65 10.44
C LEU A 224 24.60 10.69 9.53
N ALA A 225 24.07 11.92 9.51
CA ALA A 225 24.51 12.97 8.61
C ALA A 225 25.95 13.41 8.90
N GLY A 226 26.81 13.37 7.87
CA GLY A 226 28.20 13.83 7.98
C GLY A 226 29.10 12.93 8.83
N ALA A 227 28.65 11.71 9.15
CA ALA A 227 29.50 10.72 9.80
C ALA A 227 30.71 10.40 8.92
N ALA A 228 31.89 10.25 9.55
CA ALA A 228 33.13 9.97 8.83
C ALA A 228 33.15 8.55 8.21
N ALA A 229 32.34 7.64 8.75
CA ALA A 229 32.23 6.27 8.29
C ALA A 229 30.84 5.97 7.72
N PRO A 230 30.71 4.98 6.81
CA PRO A 230 29.44 4.67 6.16
C PRO A 230 28.28 4.35 7.10
N GLN A 231 27.11 4.91 6.80
CA GLN A 231 25.84 4.67 7.51
C GLN A 231 24.88 3.86 6.64
N LEU A 232 24.66 2.60 7.03
CA LEU A 232 23.78 1.66 6.34
C LEU A 232 22.42 1.61 7.06
N VAL A 233 21.32 1.69 6.33
CA VAL A 233 19.97 1.68 6.93
C VAL A 233 19.13 0.52 6.42
N PHE A 234 18.39 -0.10 7.33
CA PHE A 234 17.27 -0.99 7.03
C PHE A 234 16.03 -0.55 7.81
N THR A 235 14.91 -0.40 7.10
CA THR A 235 13.62 -0.03 7.69
C THR A 235 12.63 -1.19 7.73
N GLY A 236 11.70 -1.19 8.69
CA GLY A 236 10.52 -2.05 8.64
C GLY A 236 9.94 -2.46 9.99
N GLN A 237 8.96 -3.35 9.96
CA GLN A 237 8.34 -3.95 11.14
C GLN A 237 9.24 -5.05 11.73
N MET A 238 9.69 -4.93 12.98
CA MET A 238 10.73 -5.78 13.59
C MET A 238 10.20 -6.92 14.47
N ASP A 239 8.90 -7.18 14.42
CA ASP A 239 8.24 -8.42 14.86
C ASP A 239 7.85 -9.32 13.66
N TYR A 240 8.19 -8.91 12.44
CA TYR A 240 7.93 -9.66 11.21
C TYR A 240 9.11 -10.60 10.87
N PRO A 241 8.91 -11.93 10.79
CA PRO A 241 10.02 -12.88 10.66
C PRO A 241 11.00 -12.63 9.49
N PRO A 242 10.55 -12.27 8.28
CA PRO A 242 11.49 -11.92 7.20
C PRO A 242 12.39 -10.72 7.50
N ASN A 243 11.88 -9.71 8.21
CA ASN A 243 12.68 -8.54 8.60
C ASN A 243 13.68 -8.91 9.70
N ILE A 244 13.26 -9.70 10.69
CA ILE A 244 14.14 -10.22 11.75
C ILE A 244 15.28 -11.01 11.12
N ALA A 245 14.98 -11.93 10.21
CA ALA A 245 15.98 -12.74 9.51
C ALA A 245 16.97 -11.86 8.71
N ALA A 246 16.48 -10.83 8.01
CA ALA A 246 17.34 -9.93 7.24
C ALA A 246 18.30 -9.12 8.12
N VAL A 247 17.84 -8.57 9.25
CA VAL A 247 18.73 -7.81 10.14
C VAL A 247 19.71 -8.70 10.88
N GLN A 248 19.29 -9.89 11.33
CA GLN A 248 20.19 -10.88 11.93
C GLN A 248 21.27 -11.33 10.95
N ARG A 249 20.89 -11.65 9.71
CA ARG A 249 21.81 -11.98 8.63
C ARG A 249 22.81 -10.85 8.36
N THR A 250 22.32 -9.61 8.34
CA THR A 250 23.17 -8.44 8.12
C THR A 250 24.25 -8.34 9.19
N VAL A 251 23.85 -8.41 10.46
CA VAL A 251 24.77 -8.26 11.61
C VAL A 251 25.74 -9.43 11.69
N ALA A 252 25.28 -10.66 11.48
CA ALA A 252 26.11 -11.85 11.64
C ALA A 252 27.09 -12.10 10.48
N ALA A 253 26.72 -11.77 9.24
CA ALA A 253 27.46 -12.22 8.05
C ALA A 253 27.85 -11.10 7.07
N ILE A 254 27.06 -10.04 6.92
CA ILE A 254 27.29 -9.03 5.86
C ILE A 254 28.08 -7.83 6.38
N LEU A 255 27.66 -7.27 7.52
CA LEU A 255 28.31 -6.11 8.15
C LEU A 255 29.80 -6.37 8.47
N PRO A 256 30.22 -7.54 9.00
CA PRO A 256 31.63 -7.84 9.21
C PRO A 256 32.46 -7.74 7.91
N LEU A 257 31.93 -8.22 6.79
CA LEU A 257 32.60 -8.16 5.48
C LEU A 257 32.71 -6.72 4.95
N ILE A 258 31.71 -5.88 5.21
CA ILE A 258 31.76 -4.45 4.89
C ILE A 258 32.81 -3.74 5.76
N ARG A 259 32.84 -4.06 7.05
CA ARG A 259 33.77 -3.46 8.03
C ARG A 259 35.24 -3.84 7.82
N GLN A 260 35.54 -4.89 7.06
CA GLN A 260 36.91 -5.18 6.61
C GLN A 260 37.49 -4.04 5.75
N ARG A 261 36.65 -3.34 4.99
CA ARG A 261 37.06 -2.19 4.15
C ARG A 261 36.68 -0.84 4.76
N HIS A 262 35.60 -0.80 5.53
CA HIS A 262 35.07 0.40 6.18
C HIS A 262 34.90 0.16 7.67
N SER A 263 36.00 0.19 8.44
CA SER A 263 36.03 -0.23 9.86
C SER A 263 35.02 0.46 10.77
N GLY A 264 34.64 1.71 10.47
CA GLY A 264 33.62 2.45 11.22
C GLY A 264 32.18 2.29 10.72
N ALA A 265 31.93 1.46 9.70
CA ALA A 265 30.60 1.34 9.11
C ALA A 265 29.55 0.91 10.15
N THR A 266 28.43 1.61 10.18
CA THR A 266 27.35 1.42 11.15
C THR A 266 26.07 0.99 10.44
N PHE A 267 25.38 -0.02 10.99
CA PHE A 267 24.09 -0.50 10.50
C PHE A 267 22.96 -0.06 11.45
N HIS A 268 22.01 0.69 10.91
CA HIS A 268 20.85 1.19 11.63
C HIS A 268 19.61 0.39 11.30
N ILE A 269 19.01 -0.18 12.35
CA ILE A 269 17.74 -0.89 12.31
C ILE A 269 16.67 0.09 12.79
N VAL A 270 15.91 0.64 11.83
CA VAL A 270 14.88 1.66 12.08
C VAL A 270 13.51 1.03 11.87
N GLY A 271 12.72 0.83 12.94
CA GLY A 271 11.55 -0.01 12.78
C GLY A 271 10.77 -0.34 14.05
N ARG A 272 9.45 -0.37 13.92
CA ARG A 272 8.53 -0.59 15.04
C ARG A 272 8.65 -2.01 15.59
N ALA A 273 8.25 -2.18 16.86
CA ALA A 273 8.14 -3.46 17.55
C ALA A 273 9.39 -4.37 17.44
N PRO A 274 10.61 -3.91 17.77
CA PRO A 274 11.78 -4.77 17.76
C PRO A 274 11.62 -5.93 18.73
N SER A 275 11.67 -7.16 18.22
CA SER A 275 11.68 -8.36 19.06
C SER A 275 12.88 -8.36 20.00
N ALA A 276 12.84 -9.19 21.05
CA ALA A 276 13.97 -9.33 21.96
C ALA A 276 15.26 -9.72 21.22
N ALA A 277 15.15 -10.60 20.22
CA ALA A 277 16.28 -11.01 19.37
C ALA A 277 16.86 -9.84 18.56
N VAL A 278 16.03 -8.93 18.04
CA VAL A 278 16.51 -7.74 17.31
C VAL A 278 17.16 -6.74 18.25
N ARG A 279 16.59 -6.51 19.44
CA ARG A 279 17.19 -5.60 20.45
C ARG A 279 18.58 -6.05 20.89
N GLN A 280 18.80 -7.36 20.99
CA GLN A 280 20.10 -7.95 21.34
C GLN A 280 21.17 -7.77 20.26
N LEU A 281 20.81 -7.35 19.04
CA LEU A 281 21.78 -7.05 17.98
C LEU A 281 22.50 -5.71 18.19
N ALA A 282 21.98 -4.82 19.05
CA ALA A 282 22.62 -3.53 19.32
C ALA A 282 24.02 -3.73 19.92
N GLY A 283 25.03 -3.02 19.40
CA GLY A 283 26.42 -3.22 19.78
C GLY A 283 27.40 -2.56 18.82
N ASP A 284 28.61 -3.11 18.71
CA ASP A 284 29.66 -2.56 17.85
C ASP A 284 29.21 -2.50 16.37
N GLY A 285 29.07 -1.27 15.87
CA GLY A 285 28.61 -1.00 14.51
C GLY A 285 27.13 -1.26 14.25
N VAL A 286 26.29 -1.47 15.28
CA VAL A 286 24.85 -1.73 15.10
C VAL A 286 24.01 -0.87 16.06
N VAL A 287 23.09 -0.10 15.50
CA VAL A 287 22.15 0.74 16.27
C VAL A 287 20.72 0.29 16.01
N VAL A 288 20.00 -0.07 17.09
CA VAL A 288 18.58 -0.42 17.03
C VAL A 288 17.75 0.74 17.56
N TRP A 289 17.08 1.47 16.66
CA TRP A 289 16.29 2.65 17.01
C TRP A 289 14.91 2.30 17.57
N GLY A 290 14.32 1.20 17.10
CA GLY A 290 12.93 0.88 17.37
C GLY A 290 11.98 1.78 16.58
N GLU A 291 10.78 2.02 17.13
CA GLU A 291 9.78 2.90 16.52
C GLU A 291 10.25 4.36 16.55
N VAL A 292 10.19 5.02 15.39
CA VAL A 292 10.52 6.43 15.23
C VAL A 292 9.30 7.17 14.67
N PRO A 293 9.13 8.47 14.97
CA PRO A 293 8.03 9.26 14.41
C PRO A 293 8.09 9.36 12.88
N ASP A 294 9.31 9.33 12.31
CA ASP A 294 9.54 9.48 10.88
C ASP A 294 10.83 8.75 10.46
N VAL A 295 10.73 7.89 9.45
CA VAL A 295 11.86 7.13 8.89
C VAL A 295 12.67 7.95 7.88
N ARG A 296 12.10 9.01 7.29
CA ARG A 296 12.70 9.77 6.20
C ARG A 296 14.02 10.44 6.59
N PRO A 297 14.19 11.04 7.79
CA PRO A 297 15.48 11.58 8.21
C PRO A 297 16.60 10.52 8.23
N PHE A 298 16.28 9.28 8.60
CA PHE A 298 17.25 8.18 8.60
C PHE A 298 17.61 7.76 7.18
N LEU A 299 16.63 7.63 6.30
CA LEU A 299 16.88 7.35 4.88
C LEU A 299 17.68 8.48 4.21
N ALA A 300 17.37 9.75 4.50
CA ALA A 300 18.10 10.91 3.98
C ALA A 300 19.57 10.94 4.43
N GLY A 301 19.84 10.54 5.68
CA GLY A 301 21.18 10.45 6.25
C GLY A 301 21.95 9.19 5.88
N ALA A 302 21.31 8.20 5.27
CA ALA A 302 21.96 6.95 4.89
C ALA A 302 22.93 7.16 3.72
N ASP A 303 24.07 6.49 3.78
CA ASP A 303 24.96 6.31 2.62
C ASP A 303 24.47 5.16 1.74
N LEU A 304 23.80 4.17 2.33
CA LEU A 304 23.30 2.99 1.64
C LEU A 304 22.09 2.37 2.34
N VAL A 305 21.09 1.95 1.55
CA VAL A 305 19.99 1.12 2.05
C VAL A 305 20.29 -0.34 1.71
N LEU A 306 20.33 -1.21 2.74
CA LEU A 306 20.66 -2.63 2.59
C LEU A 306 19.44 -3.48 2.94
N ALA A 307 18.87 -4.21 1.98
CA ALA A 307 17.66 -5.02 2.14
C ALA A 307 17.87 -6.50 1.78
N PRO A 308 18.54 -7.31 2.64
CA PRO A 308 18.94 -8.68 2.32
C PRO A 308 17.83 -9.72 2.62
N LEU A 309 16.61 -9.47 2.11
CA LEU A 309 15.43 -10.31 2.40
C LEU A 309 15.44 -11.62 1.59
N MET A 310 15.48 -12.77 2.25
CA MET A 310 15.41 -14.07 1.55
C MET A 310 13.99 -14.42 1.10
N LEU A 311 13.00 -14.05 1.90
CA LEU A 311 11.59 -14.28 1.61
C LEU A 311 10.90 -12.92 1.55
N ALA A 312 10.48 -12.54 0.35
CA ALA A 312 9.70 -11.33 0.13
C ALA A 312 8.56 -11.66 -0.83
N ARG A 313 7.36 -11.15 -0.52
CA ARG A 313 6.18 -11.25 -1.39
C ARG A 313 5.72 -9.84 -1.73
N GLY A 314 5.36 -9.65 -3.00
CA GLY A 314 4.94 -8.36 -3.51
C GLY A 314 6.06 -7.30 -3.47
N VAL A 315 5.67 -6.09 -3.82
CA VAL A 315 6.56 -4.93 -3.86
C VAL A 315 6.98 -4.54 -2.44
N GLN A 316 8.28 -4.33 -2.23
CA GLN A 316 8.82 -3.93 -0.93
C GLN A 316 8.84 -2.40 -0.80
N ASN A 317 7.84 -1.82 -0.10
CA ASN A 317 7.77 -0.36 0.09
C ASN A 317 9.06 0.23 0.66
N LYS A 318 9.72 -0.43 1.63
CA LYS A 318 11.01 0.01 2.18
C LYS A 318 12.11 0.22 1.12
N VAL A 319 12.09 -0.60 0.07
CA VAL A 319 13.05 -0.50 -1.04
C VAL A 319 12.68 0.73 -1.86
N LEU A 320 11.40 0.88 -2.23
CA LEU A 320 10.92 2.04 -2.97
C LEU A 320 11.09 3.36 -2.18
N GLU A 321 10.95 3.35 -0.87
CA GLU A 321 11.19 4.50 0.02
C GLU A 321 12.68 4.90 -0.01
N GLY A 322 13.60 3.93 0.09
CA GLY A 322 15.04 4.17 -0.07
C GLY A 322 15.39 4.73 -1.46
N MET A 323 14.81 4.14 -2.51
CA MET A 323 14.95 4.60 -3.89
C MET A 323 14.40 6.01 -4.07
N ALA A 324 13.23 6.33 -3.50
CA ALA A 324 12.61 7.65 -3.53
C ALA A 324 13.53 8.69 -2.86
N MET A 325 14.18 8.33 -1.74
CA MET A 325 15.16 9.19 -1.05
C MET A 325 16.50 9.32 -1.78
N ALA A 326 16.58 8.89 -3.04
CA ALA A 326 17.77 8.90 -3.89
C ALA A 326 18.99 8.23 -3.23
N ARG A 327 18.75 7.19 -2.41
CA ARG A 327 19.82 6.41 -1.81
C ARG A 327 20.19 5.24 -2.71
N PRO A 328 21.49 4.87 -2.81
CA PRO A 328 21.84 3.60 -3.42
C PRO A 328 21.25 2.46 -2.60
N VAL A 329 20.65 1.48 -3.28
CA VAL A 329 20.02 0.33 -2.63
C VAL A 329 20.73 -0.96 -3.05
N VAL A 330 21.11 -1.76 -2.08
CA VAL A 330 21.63 -3.12 -2.27
C VAL A 330 20.62 -4.09 -1.67
N LEU A 331 20.17 -5.06 -2.45
CA LEU A 331 19.12 -5.97 -2.04
C LEU A 331 19.27 -7.36 -2.68
N THR A 332 18.52 -8.32 -2.15
CA THR A 332 18.38 -9.66 -2.74
C THR A 332 17.45 -9.67 -3.94
N SER A 333 17.51 -10.72 -4.76
CA SER A 333 16.54 -10.95 -5.85
C SER A 333 15.12 -11.03 -5.32
N GLY A 334 14.92 -11.69 -4.17
CA GLY A 334 13.64 -11.73 -3.47
C GLY A 334 13.08 -10.33 -3.18
N ALA A 335 13.89 -9.45 -2.59
CA ALA A 335 13.48 -8.07 -2.29
C ALA A 335 13.20 -7.21 -3.54
N ALA A 336 13.71 -7.60 -4.71
CA ALA A 336 13.51 -6.89 -5.98
C ALA A 336 12.19 -7.28 -6.67
N THR A 337 11.51 -8.31 -6.17
CA THR A 337 10.26 -8.82 -6.75
C THR A 337 9.21 -7.71 -6.86
N GLY A 338 8.65 -7.56 -8.06
CA GLY A 338 7.64 -6.53 -8.36
C GLY A 338 8.20 -5.12 -8.61
N ILE A 339 9.52 -4.92 -8.58
CA ILE A 339 10.16 -3.65 -8.91
C ILE A 339 10.81 -3.79 -10.29
N SER A 340 10.10 -3.39 -11.34
CA SER A 340 10.54 -3.50 -12.74
C SER A 340 11.59 -2.46 -13.14
N ALA A 341 12.55 -2.16 -12.25
CA ALA A 341 13.68 -1.29 -12.55
C ALA A 341 14.88 -2.11 -13.07
N GLN A 342 15.75 -1.47 -13.84
CA GLN A 342 16.96 -2.12 -14.34
C GLN A 342 17.98 -2.32 -13.20
N GLY A 343 18.27 -3.58 -12.89
CA GLY A 343 19.34 -3.96 -11.96
C GLY A 343 20.71 -3.47 -12.44
N GLY A 344 21.53 -3.01 -11.50
CA GLY A 344 22.82 -2.35 -11.78
C GLY A 344 22.70 -0.84 -12.05
N THR A 345 21.50 -0.34 -12.34
CA THR A 345 21.26 1.10 -12.59
C THR A 345 20.43 1.74 -11.48
N ALA A 346 19.27 1.17 -11.13
CA ALA A 346 18.39 1.73 -10.09
C ALA A 346 18.64 1.12 -8.70
N PHE A 347 19.26 -0.06 -8.65
CA PHE A 347 19.67 -0.75 -7.44
C PHE A 347 20.69 -1.85 -7.78
N ALA A 348 21.41 -2.38 -6.79
CA ALA A 348 22.25 -3.57 -6.95
C ALA A 348 21.55 -4.82 -6.38
N VAL A 349 21.58 -5.91 -7.14
CA VAL A 349 21.00 -7.21 -6.74
C VAL A 349 22.10 -8.22 -6.49
N ALA A 350 22.06 -8.89 -5.34
CA ALA A 350 22.93 -9.99 -5.01
C ALA A 350 22.28 -10.91 -3.96
N ASP A 351 22.50 -12.22 -4.05
CA ASP A 351 21.83 -13.19 -3.16
C ASP A 351 22.74 -13.79 -2.07
N SER A 352 24.06 -13.82 -2.28
CA SER A 352 25.01 -14.27 -1.27
C SER A 352 25.52 -13.13 -0.39
N ASP A 353 25.90 -13.44 0.86
CA ASP A 353 26.40 -12.44 1.82
C ASP A 353 27.64 -11.71 1.30
N ALA A 354 28.57 -12.47 0.70
CA ALA A 354 29.77 -11.93 0.10
C ALA A 354 29.47 -11.02 -1.10
N ALA A 355 28.51 -11.38 -1.94
CA ALA A 355 28.13 -10.55 -3.08
C ALA A 355 27.37 -9.28 -2.66
N LEU A 356 26.51 -9.37 -1.65
CA LEU A 356 25.85 -8.21 -1.03
C LEU A 356 26.87 -7.24 -0.42
N ALA A 357 27.81 -7.77 0.38
CA ALA A 357 28.90 -6.97 0.95
C ALA A 357 29.80 -6.36 -0.14
N GLY A 358 30.12 -7.11 -1.18
CA GLY A 358 30.90 -6.63 -2.33
C GLY A 358 30.21 -5.50 -3.08
N ALA A 359 28.90 -5.62 -3.34
CA ALA A 359 28.09 -4.57 -3.95
C ALA A 359 28.02 -3.31 -3.06
N ALA A 360 27.83 -3.49 -1.75
CA ALA A 360 27.84 -2.37 -0.80
C ALA A 360 29.20 -1.67 -0.79
N ASN A 361 30.30 -2.42 -0.63
CA ASN A 361 31.67 -1.87 -0.64
C ASN A 361 31.99 -1.11 -1.93
N ALA A 362 31.53 -1.61 -3.09
CA ALA A 362 31.74 -0.95 -4.37
C ALA A 362 31.01 0.40 -4.46
N LEU A 363 29.82 0.51 -3.89
CA LEU A 363 29.05 1.76 -3.84
C LEU A 363 29.61 2.72 -2.78
N LEU A 364 29.99 2.22 -1.61
CA LEU A 364 30.58 3.01 -0.53
C LEU A 364 31.98 3.54 -0.88
N SER A 365 32.70 2.89 -1.81
CA SER A 365 34.01 3.35 -2.29
C SER A 365 33.93 4.32 -3.49
N ASP A 366 32.75 4.50 -4.10
CA ASP A 366 32.56 5.34 -5.29
C ASP A 366 31.28 6.17 -5.17
N ALA A 367 31.44 7.37 -4.62
CA ALA A 367 30.34 8.32 -4.40
C ALA A 367 29.66 8.74 -5.71
N ALA A 368 30.38 8.78 -6.83
CA ALA A 368 29.80 9.15 -8.13
C ALA A 368 28.85 8.04 -8.63
N LYS A 369 29.29 6.77 -8.53
CA LYS A 369 28.47 5.60 -8.86
C LYS A 369 27.26 5.47 -7.93
N ALA A 370 27.46 5.64 -6.62
CA ALA A 370 26.39 5.62 -5.64
C ALA A 370 25.35 6.72 -5.91
N GLY A 371 25.80 7.96 -6.16
CA GLY A 371 24.91 9.08 -6.49
C GLY A 371 24.17 8.89 -7.81
N ALA A 372 24.83 8.32 -8.84
CA ALA A 372 24.18 8.01 -10.11
C ALA A 372 23.07 6.97 -9.94
N MET A 373 23.33 5.90 -9.17
CA MET A 373 22.32 4.89 -8.84
C MET A 373 21.16 5.50 -8.08
N GLY A 374 21.42 6.29 -7.02
CA GLY A 374 20.37 6.96 -6.24
C GLY A 374 19.48 7.87 -7.09
N ARG A 375 20.06 8.67 -7.99
CA ARG A 375 19.28 9.51 -8.93
C ARG A 375 18.42 8.67 -9.88
N SER A 376 18.98 7.59 -10.44
CA SER A 376 18.22 6.68 -11.30
C SER A 376 17.09 5.99 -10.53
N ALA A 377 17.34 5.60 -9.27
CA ALA A 377 16.37 4.99 -8.39
C ALA A 377 15.18 5.93 -8.12
N ARG A 378 15.47 7.19 -7.75
CA ARG A 378 14.44 8.21 -7.52
C ARG A 378 13.63 8.50 -8.78
N ALA A 379 14.29 8.67 -9.92
CA ALA A 379 13.61 8.90 -11.20
C ALA A 379 12.68 7.75 -11.57
N PHE A 380 13.12 6.50 -11.37
CA PHE A 380 12.28 5.32 -11.56
C PHE A 380 11.06 5.35 -10.63
N VAL A 381 11.24 5.60 -9.33
CA VAL A 381 10.10 5.66 -8.40
C VAL A 381 9.13 6.76 -8.82
N ILE A 382 9.59 7.98 -9.10
CA ILE A 382 8.70 9.08 -9.53
C ILE A 382 7.87 8.69 -10.76
N THR A 383 8.52 8.11 -11.77
CA THR A 383 7.86 7.83 -13.06
C THR A 383 7.06 6.54 -13.09
N ARG A 384 7.32 5.59 -12.19
CA ARG A 384 6.74 4.24 -12.25
C ARG A 384 6.06 3.77 -10.97
N HIS A 385 6.39 4.33 -9.80
CA HIS A 385 5.84 3.89 -8.50
C HIS A 385 5.37 5.04 -7.60
N GLY A 386 5.42 6.29 -8.05
CA GLY A 386 4.77 7.40 -7.37
C GLY A 386 3.25 7.21 -7.43
N TRP A 387 2.53 7.78 -6.45
CA TRP A 387 1.06 7.72 -6.48
C TRP A 387 0.47 8.26 -7.77
N ASP A 388 1.02 9.35 -8.32
CA ASP A 388 0.57 9.91 -9.60
C ASP A 388 0.74 8.90 -10.75
N ALA A 389 1.90 8.22 -10.82
CA ALA A 389 2.16 7.21 -11.85
C ALA A 389 1.28 5.96 -11.68
N MET A 390 1.08 5.50 -10.45
CA MET A 390 0.23 4.34 -10.15
C MET A 390 -1.24 4.61 -10.47
N LEU A 391 -1.72 5.83 -10.21
CA LEU A 391 -3.12 6.21 -10.40
C LEU A 391 -3.41 6.80 -11.79
N ALA A 392 -2.40 7.09 -12.61
CA ALA A 392 -2.58 7.62 -13.97
C ALA A 392 -3.63 6.86 -14.84
N PRO A 393 -3.75 5.52 -14.80
CA PRO A 393 -4.78 4.81 -15.55
C PRO A 393 -6.22 5.14 -15.12
N MET A 394 -6.42 5.71 -13.93
CA MET A 394 -7.73 5.93 -13.32
C MET A 394 -8.65 6.81 -14.18
N ALA A 395 -8.13 7.89 -14.77
CA ALA A 395 -8.92 8.75 -15.65
C ALA A 395 -9.53 7.94 -16.83
N GLY A 396 -8.72 7.10 -17.47
CA GLY A 396 -9.16 6.21 -18.54
C GLY A 396 -10.17 5.16 -18.08
N LEU A 397 -10.02 4.60 -16.87
CA LEU A 397 -11.03 3.69 -16.28
C LEU A 397 -12.36 4.41 -16.00
N LEU A 398 -12.31 5.69 -15.66
CA LEU A 398 -13.49 6.52 -15.42
C LEU A 398 -14.14 7.03 -16.72
N GLY A 399 -13.50 6.87 -17.88
CA GLY A 399 -13.94 7.48 -19.13
C GLY A 399 -13.85 9.02 -19.12
N MET A 400 -12.88 9.53 -18.36
CA MET A 400 -12.51 10.94 -18.28
C MET A 400 -11.22 11.17 -19.05
N GLU A 401 -11.08 12.36 -19.65
CA GLU A 401 -9.82 12.77 -20.28
C GLU A 401 -8.80 13.03 -19.17
N SER A 402 -7.58 12.50 -19.32
CA SER A 402 -6.50 12.84 -18.41
C SER A 402 -6.00 14.25 -18.72
N ALA A 403 -5.52 14.98 -17.71
CA ALA A 403 -4.92 16.31 -17.94
C ALA A 403 -3.69 16.26 -18.86
N ASP A 404 -3.08 15.09 -19.05
CA ASP A 404 -1.95 14.84 -19.95
C ASP A 404 -2.39 14.61 -21.41
N ASP A 405 -3.64 14.19 -21.66
CA ASP A 405 -4.18 14.04 -23.03
C ASP A 405 -4.60 15.39 -23.64
N ALA A 406 -4.64 16.45 -22.83
CA ALA A 406 -5.01 17.80 -23.23
C ALA A 406 -3.80 18.71 -23.58
N ARG A 407 -2.58 18.14 -23.66
CA ARG A 407 -1.33 18.89 -23.94
C ARG A 407 -0.65 18.48 -25.25
#